data_AF-A0A3D1X8F4-F1
#
_entry.id   AF-A0A3D1X8F4-F1
#
_cell.length_a   1.000
_cell.length_b   1.000
_cell.length_c   1.000
_cell.angle_alpha   90.00
_cell.angle_beta   90.00
_cell.angle_gamma   90.00
#
_symmetry.space_group_name_H-M   'P 1'
#
loop_
_entity.id
_entity.type
_entity.pdbx_description
1 polymer ?
#
loop_
_entity_poly.entity_id
_entity_poly.type
_entity_poly.pdbx_seq_one_letter_code
_entity_poly.pdbx_strand_id
1 'polypeptide(L)'
;TRQKYCCPFRQSKASVCPCNHKNWNNGKKNRGCTKYKTVPDDYRLSIDGECLRFKRIYALRTECERYNSRFKASGQERLWVRNGNSAVNLNTLAHISALAVALAAVLHGSHSYRSAKQLRRSA
;
A
#
# COMPACT_ATOMS: atom_id res chain seq x y z
N THR A 1 -5.58 -7.10 17.84
CA THR A 1 -6.24 -7.75 19.01
C THR A 1 -5.26 -8.20 20.10
N ARG A 2 -5.65 -8.23 21.39
CA ARG A 2 -4.81 -8.81 22.48
C ARG A 2 -4.98 -10.33 22.49
N GLN A 3 -3.88 -11.06 22.34
CA GLN A 3 -3.88 -12.52 22.38
C GLN A 3 -3.12 -13.01 23.61
N LYS A 4 -3.66 -14.07 24.24
CA LYS A 4 -3.03 -14.74 25.38
C LYS A 4 -2.02 -15.75 24.88
N TYR A 5 -0.74 -15.50 25.10
CA TYR A 5 0.30 -16.52 24.95
C TYR A 5 0.34 -17.40 26.20
N CYS A 6 0.24 -18.71 25.99
CA CYS A 6 0.45 -19.73 27.03
C CYS A 6 1.73 -20.49 26.70
N CYS A 7 2.56 -20.78 27.70
CA CYS A 7 3.76 -21.58 27.54
C CYS A 7 3.44 -22.94 26.86
N PRO A 8 4.17 -23.34 25.80
CA PRO A 8 3.98 -24.64 25.14
C PRO A 8 4.16 -25.82 26.09
N PHE A 9 5.05 -25.68 27.07
CA PHE A 9 5.39 -26.73 28.02
C PHE A 9 4.52 -26.72 29.29
N ARG A 10 3.39 -26.01 29.30
CA ARG A 10 2.53 -25.86 30.50
C ARG A 10 2.02 -27.17 31.13
N GLN A 11 1.98 -28.24 30.33
CA GLN A 11 1.59 -29.60 30.73
C GLN A 11 2.78 -30.56 30.87
N SER A 12 4.01 -30.06 30.68
CA SER A 12 5.22 -30.88 30.81
C SER A 12 5.35 -31.42 32.24
N LYS A 13 5.78 -32.68 32.35
CA LYS A 13 6.09 -33.32 33.63
C LYS A 13 7.41 -32.82 34.24
N ALA A 14 8.27 -32.18 33.44
CA ALA A 14 9.54 -31.63 33.89
C ALA A 14 9.36 -30.62 35.04
N SER A 15 10.24 -30.69 36.04
CA SER A 15 10.23 -29.81 37.21
C SER A 15 10.89 -28.44 36.94
N VAL A 16 11.68 -28.33 35.88
CA VAL A 16 12.47 -27.14 35.52
C VAL A 16 12.06 -26.67 34.12
N CYS A 17 12.03 -25.35 33.86
CA CYS A 17 11.83 -24.87 32.48
C CYS A 17 13.06 -25.23 31.64
N PRO A 18 12.89 -25.74 30.40
CA PRO A 18 13.99 -25.84 29.42
C PRO A 18 14.75 -24.52 29.18
N CYS A 19 14.08 -23.41 29.50
CA CYS A 19 14.50 -22.03 29.32
C CYS A 19 14.90 -21.31 30.61
N ASN A 20 14.88 -22.01 31.76
CA ASN A 20 15.05 -21.46 33.10
C ASN A 20 14.23 -20.18 33.42
N HIS A 21 12.99 -20.10 32.93
CA HIS A 21 12.16 -18.91 33.13
C HIS A 21 11.57 -18.82 34.54
N LYS A 22 11.77 -17.69 35.23
CA LYS A 22 11.35 -17.45 36.63
C LYS A 22 9.88 -17.79 36.96
N ASN A 23 8.95 -17.53 36.04
CA ASN A 23 7.52 -17.78 36.24
C ASN A 23 7.08 -19.22 35.89
N TRP A 24 8.00 -20.18 35.80
CA TRP A 24 7.70 -21.58 35.47
C TRP A 24 6.92 -22.29 36.58
N ASN A 25 7.49 -22.33 37.78
CA ASN A 25 6.89 -22.93 38.97
C ASN A 25 6.06 -21.88 39.70
N ASN A 26 4.94 -21.49 39.10
CA ASN A 26 4.05 -20.42 39.58
C ASN A 26 2.99 -20.89 40.59
N GLY A 27 3.08 -22.12 41.11
CA GLY A 27 2.11 -22.69 42.06
C GLY A 27 0.74 -23.03 41.47
N LYS A 28 0.53 -22.89 40.16
CA LYS A 28 -0.75 -23.20 39.49
C LYS A 28 -0.76 -24.64 38.97
N LYS A 29 -1.97 -25.17 38.73
CA LYS A 29 -2.19 -26.50 38.12
C LYS A 29 -1.42 -26.69 36.81
N ASN A 30 -1.40 -25.66 35.97
CA ASN A 30 -0.61 -25.63 34.73
C ASN A 30 0.61 -24.73 34.92
N ARG A 31 1.80 -25.30 34.73
CA ARG A 31 3.09 -24.62 34.89
C ARG A 31 3.35 -23.66 33.73
N GLY A 32 4.42 -22.87 33.83
CA GLY A 32 4.90 -22.02 32.75
C GLY A 32 4.34 -20.60 32.74
N CYS A 33 4.95 -19.75 31.92
CA CYS A 33 4.58 -18.36 31.81
C CYS A 33 3.31 -18.16 30.98
N THR A 34 2.54 -17.13 31.35
CA THR A 34 1.44 -16.60 30.53
C THR A 34 1.75 -15.13 30.28
N LYS A 35 1.61 -14.67 29.04
CA LYS A 35 1.81 -13.27 28.67
C LYS A 35 0.70 -12.85 27.72
N TYR A 36 0.15 -11.65 27.91
CA TYR A 36 -0.69 -11.04 26.90
C TYR A 36 0.21 -10.28 25.94
N LYS A 37 0.10 -10.58 24.64
CA LYS A 37 0.75 -9.83 23.58
C LYS A 37 -0.30 -9.15 22.72
N THR A 38 -0.06 -7.90 22.37
CA THR A 38 -0.85 -7.23 21.33
C THR A 38 -0.31 -7.73 20.01
N VAL A 39 -1.10 -8.51 19.28
CA VAL A 39 -0.81 -8.87 17.89
C VAL A 39 -1.56 -7.86 17.05
N PRO A 40 -0.87 -7.06 16.22
CA PRO A 40 -1.56 -6.19 15.30
C PRO A 40 -2.34 -7.06 14.31
N ASP A 41 -3.61 -6.76 14.11
CA ASP A 41 -4.48 -7.40 13.11
C ASP A 41 -4.50 -6.59 11.81
N ASP A 42 -3.58 -5.63 11.68
CA ASP A 42 -3.46 -4.80 10.50
C ASP A 42 -3.05 -5.67 9.31
N TYR A 43 -3.98 -5.84 8.36
CA TYR A 43 -3.75 -6.58 7.12
C TYR A 43 -2.53 -6.04 6.36
N ARG A 44 -2.15 -4.78 6.58
CA ARG A 44 -0.97 -4.19 5.95
C ARG A 44 0.32 -4.93 6.32
N LEU A 45 0.37 -5.55 7.50
CA LEU A 45 1.50 -6.35 7.95
C LEU A 45 1.55 -7.74 7.31
N SER A 46 0.43 -8.26 6.80
CA SER A 46 0.39 -9.54 6.07
C SER A 46 0.70 -9.39 4.59
N ILE A 47 0.81 -8.15 4.09
CA ILE A 47 1.22 -7.88 2.72
C ILE A 47 2.73 -8.01 2.60
N ASP A 48 3.18 -8.92 1.74
CA ASP A 48 4.58 -8.98 1.32
C ASP A 48 4.88 -7.82 0.34
N GLY A 49 5.56 -6.79 0.86
CA GLY A 49 6.00 -5.64 0.06
C GLY A 49 7.15 -5.95 -0.90
N GLU A 50 7.89 -7.03 -0.67
CA GLU A 50 9.01 -7.44 -1.50
C GLU A 50 8.58 -8.23 -2.73
N CYS A 51 7.37 -8.82 -2.70
CA CYS A 51 6.87 -9.61 -3.82
C CYS A 51 6.73 -8.78 -5.10
N LEU A 52 7.09 -9.40 -6.23
CA LEU A 52 7.07 -8.75 -7.54
C LEU A 52 5.66 -8.27 -7.93
N ARG A 53 4.62 -9.02 -7.53
CA ARG A 53 3.22 -8.66 -7.81
C ARG A 53 2.83 -7.37 -7.10
N PHE A 54 3.17 -7.23 -5.81
CA PHE A 54 2.92 -6.01 -5.04
C PHE A 54 3.63 -4.83 -5.67
N LYS A 55 4.93 -4.95 -5.95
CA LYS A 55 5.72 -3.88 -6.58
C LYS A 55 5.13 -3.42 -7.92
N ARG A 56 4.67 -4.36 -8.76
CA ARG A 56 4.02 -4.03 -10.04
C ARG A 56 2.69 -3.27 -9.85
N ILE A 57 1.82 -3.75 -8.97
CA ILE A 57 0.52 -3.09 -8.71
C ILE A 57 0.73 -1.73 -8.06
N TYR A 58 1.64 -1.63 -7.08
CA TYR A 58 1.96 -0.39 -6.40
C TYR A 58 2.54 0.65 -7.37
N ALA A 59 3.38 0.23 -8.31
CA ALA A 59 3.87 1.11 -9.37
C ALA A 59 2.74 1.66 -10.25
N LEU A 60 1.74 0.83 -10.63
CA LEU A 60 0.58 1.31 -11.39
C LEU A 60 -0.21 2.37 -10.62
N ARG A 61 -0.45 2.13 -9.31
CA ARG A 61 -1.09 3.12 -8.43
C ARG A 61 -0.33 4.44 -8.42
N THR A 62 1.00 4.41 -8.25
CA THR A 62 1.83 5.63 -8.24
C THR A 62 1.78 6.38 -9.56
N GLU A 63 1.71 5.69 -10.70
CA GLU A 63 1.55 6.36 -11.99
C GLU A 63 0.15 7.02 -12.12
N CYS A 64 -0.92 6.42 -11.60
CA CYS A 64 -2.24 7.08 -11.52
C CYS A 64 -2.22 8.36 -10.66
N GLU A 65 -1.53 8.33 -9.52
CA GLU A 65 -1.39 9.51 -8.65
C GLU A 65 -0.60 10.63 -9.35
N ARG A 66 0.47 10.28 -10.08
CA ARG A 66 1.25 11.24 -10.88
C ARG A 66 0.39 11.89 -11.96
N TYR A 67 -0.37 11.09 -12.70
CA TYR A 67 -1.31 11.57 -13.71
C TYR A 67 -2.33 12.54 -13.12
N ASN A 68 -3.01 12.16 -12.03
CA ASN A 68 -3.99 13.02 -11.37
C ASN A 68 -3.36 14.34 -10.89
N SER A 69 -2.13 14.32 -10.39
CA SER A 69 -1.43 15.55 -9.99
C SER A 69 -1.21 16.52 -11.14
N ARG A 70 -0.96 16.02 -12.35
CA ARG A 70 -0.81 16.85 -13.56
C ARG A 70 -2.15 17.31 -14.08
N PHE A 71 -3.12 16.41 -14.06
CA PHE A 71 -4.47 16.71 -14.49
C PHE A 71 -5.09 17.86 -13.69
N LYS A 72 -4.70 18.07 -12.42
CA LYS A 72 -5.11 19.26 -11.65
C LYS A 72 -4.80 20.59 -12.34
N ALA A 73 -3.73 20.68 -13.11
CA ALA A 73 -3.40 21.90 -13.86
C ALA A 73 -4.46 22.27 -14.92
N SER A 74 -5.29 21.31 -15.34
CA SER A 74 -6.42 21.56 -16.25
C SER A 74 -7.65 22.18 -15.56
N GLY A 75 -7.59 22.46 -14.25
CA GLY A 75 -8.63 23.16 -13.49
C GLY A 75 -9.91 22.34 -13.24
N GLN A 76 -9.91 21.04 -13.55
CA GLN A 76 -11.11 20.20 -13.47
C GLN A 76 -11.51 19.78 -12.03
N GLU A 77 -10.77 20.20 -11.01
CA GLU A 77 -11.14 20.01 -9.59
C GLU A 77 -12.26 20.96 -9.13
N ARG A 78 -12.46 22.08 -9.84
CA ARG A 78 -13.52 23.08 -9.57
C ARG A 78 -14.20 23.50 -10.87
N LEU A 79 -15.05 22.60 -11.36
CA LEU A 79 -15.82 22.81 -12.57
C LEU A 79 -16.94 23.84 -12.38
N TRP A 80 -17.11 24.74 -13.35
CA TRP A 80 -18.15 25.77 -13.36
C TRP A 80 -19.48 25.26 -13.96
N VAL A 81 -19.51 24.02 -14.44
CA VAL A 81 -20.68 23.38 -15.05
C VAL A 81 -21.65 22.85 -13.99
N ARG A 82 -22.94 22.90 -14.31
CA ARG A 82 -24.04 22.59 -13.38
C ARG A 82 -24.63 21.18 -13.52
N ASN A 83 -24.15 20.36 -14.45
CA ASN A 83 -24.67 19.01 -14.67
C ASN A 83 -23.55 17.98 -14.90
N GLY A 84 -23.83 16.71 -14.56
CA GLY A 84 -22.87 15.61 -14.61
C GLY A 84 -22.34 15.33 -16.02
N ASN A 85 -23.21 15.37 -17.04
CA ASN A 85 -22.79 15.11 -18.43
C ASN A 85 -21.78 16.14 -18.92
N SER A 86 -21.99 17.42 -18.62
CA SER A 86 -21.05 18.49 -18.98
C SER A 86 -19.72 18.32 -18.25
N ALA A 87 -19.75 17.88 -16.98
CA ALA A 87 -18.54 17.61 -16.22
C ALA A 87 -17.75 16.43 -16.80
N VAL A 88 -18.43 15.36 -17.21
CA VAL A 88 -17.81 14.20 -17.89
C VAL A 88 -17.20 14.63 -19.23
N ASN A 89 -17.93 15.40 -20.03
CA ASN A 89 -17.44 15.89 -21.33
C ASN A 89 -16.21 16.79 -21.17
N LEU A 90 -16.22 17.74 -20.23
CA LEU A 90 -15.06 18.60 -19.96
C LEU A 90 -13.84 17.81 -19.50
N ASN A 91 -14.02 16.87 -18.57
CA ASN A 91 -12.95 15.98 -18.13
C ASN A 91 -12.37 15.16 -19.30
N THR A 92 -13.24 14.66 -20.18
CA THR A 92 -12.83 13.88 -21.36
C THR A 92 -11.99 14.73 -22.32
N LEU A 93 -12.44 15.96 -22.61
CA LEU A 93 -11.69 16.90 -23.45
C LEU A 93 -10.33 17.28 -22.83
N ALA A 94 -10.31 17.54 -21.53
CA ALA A 94 -9.07 17.85 -20.80
C ALA A 94 -8.08 16.66 -20.80
N HIS A 95 -8.60 15.43 -20.72
CA HIS A 95 -7.76 14.22 -20.80
C HIS A 95 -7.19 14.03 -22.21
N ILE A 96 -8.03 14.18 -23.25
CA ILE A 96 -7.57 14.08 -24.65
C ILE A 96 -6.53 15.16 -24.95
N SER A 97 -6.74 16.39 -24.49
CA SER A 97 -5.78 17.49 -24.71
C SER A 97 -4.46 17.24 -23.99
N ALA A 98 -4.48 16.73 -22.75
CA ALA A 98 -3.26 16.33 -22.04
C ALA A 98 -2.47 15.25 -22.79
N LEU A 99 -3.16 14.22 -23.32
CA LEU A 99 -2.53 13.18 -24.14
C LEU A 99 -1.96 13.74 -25.45
N ALA A 100 -2.65 14.69 -26.09
CA ALA A 100 -2.18 15.35 -27.31
C ALA A 100 -0.90 16.17 -27.05
N VAL A 101 -0.84 16.91 -25.94
CA VAL A 101 0.37 17.63 -25.51
C VAL A 101 1.53 16.68 -25.24
N ALA A 102 1.26 15.56 -24.54
CA ALA A 102 2.27 14.54 -24.29
C ALA A 102 2.80 13.92 -25.58
N LEU A 103 1.92 13.63 -26.56
CA LEU A 103 2.30 13.11 -27.87
C LEU A 103 3.14 14.12 -28.66
N ALA A 104 2.73 15.39 -28.68
CA ALA A 104 3.47 16.46 -29.34
C ALA A 104 4.88 16.61 -28.73
N ALA A 105 5.01 16.60 -27.41
CA ALA A 105 6.30 16.68 -26.71
C ALA A 105 7.27 15.54 -27.10
N VAL A 106 6.72 14.38 -27.47
CA VAL A 106 7.49 13.19 -27.86
C VAL A 106 7.93 13.27 -29.31
N LEU A 107 7.03 13.70 -30.20
CA LEU A 107 7.31 13.85 -31.62
C LEU A 107 8.27 15.02 -31.91
N HIS A 108 8.18 16.11 -31.14
CA HIS A 108 8.98 17.32 -31.36
C HIS A 108 10.29 17.36 -30.58
N GLY A 109 10.71 16.25 -29.95
CA GLY A 109 12.09 16.06 -29.48
C GLY A 109 12.52 16.90 -28.28
N SER A 110 11.61 17.58 -27.60
CA SER A 110 11.92 18.44 -26.43
C SER A 110 12.48 17.65 -25.24
N HIS A 111 12.38 16.32 -25.26
CA HIS A 111 12.81 15.44 -24.18
C HIS A 111 13.34 14.08 -24.71
N SER A 112 14.54 13.68 -24.26
CA SER A 112 15.09 12.34 -24.51
C SER A 112 14.40 11.31 -23.62
N TYR A 113 13.39 10.61 -24.16
CA TYR A 113 12.74 9.51 -23.46
C TYR A 113 13.41 8.19 -23.84
N ARG A 114 14.37 7.74 -23.04
CA ARG A 114 15.13 6.49 -23.28
C ARG A 114 14.34 5.22 -22.94
N SER A 115 13.05 5.32 -22.57
CA SER A 115 12.17 4.17 -22.32
C SER A 115 10.68 4.50 -22.44
N ALA A 116 9.87 3.50 -22.79
CA ALA A 116 8.40 3.59 -22.78
C ALA A 116 7.82 3.99 -21.41
N LYS A 117 8.55 3.68 -20.32
CA LYS A 117 8.20 4.12 -18.97
C LYS A 117 8.30 5.63 -18.79
N GLN A 118 9.29 6.24 -19.43
CA GLN A 118 9.52 7.69 -19.41
C GLN A 118 8.47 8.43 -20.27
N LEU A 119 8.06 7.83 -21.39
CA LEU A 119 6.94 8.31 -22.22
C LEU A 119 5.61 8.33 -21.44
N ARG A 120 5.27 7.26 -20.73
CA ARG A 120 4.06 7.25 -19.88
C ARG A 120 4.09 8.29 -18.76
N ARG A 121 5.29 8.77 -18.41
CA ARG A 121 5.52 9.84 -17.44
C ARG A 121 5.59 11.22 -18.09
N SER A 122 5.24 11.42 -19.35
CA SER A 122 5.07 12.77 -19.92
C SER A 122 3.59 13.20 -19.99
N ALA A 123 2.66 12.25 -20.03
CA ALA A 123 1.21 12.48 -19.83
C ALA A 123 0.89 12.76 -18.35
#